data_AF-A0A915PER5-F1
#
_entry.id   AF-A0A915PER5-F1
#
_cell.length_a   1.000
_cell.length_b   1.000
_cell.length_c   1.000
_cell.angle_alpha   90.00
_cell.angle_beta   90.00
_cell.angle_gamma   90.00
#
_symmetry.space_group_name_H-M   'P 1'
#
loop_
_entity.id
_entity.type
_entity.pdbx_description
1 polymer ?
#
loop_
_entity_poly.entity_id
_entity_poly.type
_entity_poly.pdbx_seq_one_letter_code
_entity_poly.pdbx_strand_id
1 'polypeptide(L)'
;MNLNEAQLYLPENRLRGFAVIGLTNNAIKTLPDEKTILEKYPNLMAIDVEGNERFDCDSLKGYKIIKVYSDCEGTESIITRDQRLPDIEQPTDMLKMKYEEIDKEKVIKDVQDFFVNIVKKVDELRQQ
;
A
#
# COMPACT_ATOMS: atom_id res chain seq x y z
N MET A 1 -13.12 -8.80 31.69
CA MET A 1 -12.34 -9.52 30.67
C MET A 1 -11.22 -8.60 30.21
N ASN A 2 -9.97 -8.96 30.49
CA ASN A 2 -8.80 -8.26 29.96
C ASN A 2 -8.58 -8.73 28.52
N LEU A 3 -9.03 -7.93 27.56
CA LEU A 3 -8.57 -8.07 26.18
C LEU A 3 -7.14 -7.53 26.16
N ASN A 4 -6.18 -8.38 25.80
CA ASN A 4 -4.81 -7.92 25.53
C ASN A 4 -4.88 -6.91 24.38
N GLU A 5 -4.45 -5.68 24.64
CA GLU A 5 -4.43 -4.61 23.64
C GLU A 5 -3.52 -5.02 22.48
N ALA A 6 -4.03 -4.95 21.25
CA ALA A 6 -3.26 -5.28 20.06
C ALA A 6 -2.41 -4.07 19.66
N GLN A 7 -1.14 -4.30 19.33
CA GLN A 7 -0.26 -3.28 18.78
C GLN A 7 0.03 -3.60 17.32
N LEU A 8 0.15 -2.57 16.48
CA LEU A 8 0.67 -2.75 15.13
C LEU A 8 2.13 -3.20 15.21
N TYR A 9 2.41 -4.44 14.82
CA TYR A 9 3.76 -4.93 14.67
C TYR A 9 4.37 -4.40 13.37
N LEU A 10 5.45 -3.63 13.52
CA LEU A 10 6.19 -3.13 12.37
C LEU A 10 7.16 -4.20 11.85
N PRO A 11 7.35 -4.29 10.52
CA PRO A 11 8.26 -5.25 9.93
C PRO A 11 9.71 -4.90 10.29
N GLU A 12 10.56 -5.91 10.43
CA GLU A 12 12.00 -5.71 10.61
C GLU A 12 12.59 -4.95 9.42
N ASN A 13 12.21 -5.35 8.20
CA ASN A 13 12.65 -4.77 6.96
C ASN A 13 11.74 -3.63 6.49
N ARG A 14 12.30 -2.69 5.72
CA ARG A 14 11.54 -1.64 5.03
C ARG A 14 10.76 -2.25 3.86
N LEU A 15 9.46 -2.00 3.80
CA LEU A 15 8.54 -2.49 2.78
C LEU A 15 8.05 -1.34 1.88
N ARG A 16 8.33 -1.41 0.59
CA ARG A 16 7.91 -0.41 -0.42
C ARG A 16 6.67 -0.88 -1.18
N GLY A 17 5.95 0.06 -1.79
CA GLY A 17 4.81 -0.22 -2.66
C GLY A 17 3.46 -0.42 -1.94
N PHE A 18 3.44 -0.38 -0.60
CA PHE A 18 2.20 -0.40 0.17
C PHE A 18 1.65 1.02 0.30
N ALA A 19 0.51 1.28 -0.35
CA ALA A 19 -0.18 2.56 -0.27
C ALA A 19 -1.14 2.64 0.93
N VAL A 20 -1.65 1.49 1.39
CA VAL A 20 -2.64 1.42 2.46
C VAL A 20 -2.39 0.22 3.38
N ILE A 21 -2.66 0.40 4.68
CA ILE A 21 -2.77 -0.68 5.67
C ILE A 21 -4.17 -0.67 6.29
N GLY A 22 -4.86 -1.81 6.28
CA GLY A 22 -6.14 -1.99 6.98
C GLY A 22 -5.97 -2.71 8.32
N LEU A 23 -6.48 -2.12 9.39
CA LEU A 23 -6.47 -2.62 10.78
C LEU A 23 -7.87 -2.57 11.41
N THR A 24 -8.91 -2.63 10.58
CA THR A 24 -10.30 -2.49 11.02
C THR A 24 -10.77 -3.60 11.94
N ASN A 25 -11.68 -3.28 12.87
CA ASN A 25 -12.32 -4.22 13.80
C ASN A 25 -11.33 -5.09 14.61
N ASN A 26 -10.27 -4.46 15.10
CA ASN A 26 -9.28 -5.10 15.98
C ASN A 26 -9.37 -4.53 17.40
N ALA A 27 -8.34 -4.75 18.22
CA ALA A 27 -8.19 -4.17 19.54
C ALA A 27 -6.99 -3.20 19.61
N ILE A 28 -6.75 -2.44 18.52
CA ILE A 28 -5.69 -1.44 18.44
C ILE A 28 -6.04 -0.24 19.31
N LYS A 29 -5.12 0.15 20.19
CA LYS A 29 -5.29 1.33 21.04
C LYS A 29 -4.57 2.55 20.49
N THR A 30 -3.36 2.37 19.98
CA THR A 30 -2.54 3.44 19.42
C THR A 30 -1.80 2.93 18.22
N LEU A 31 -1.45 3.84 17.32
CA LEU A 31 -0.46 3.58 16.29
C LEU A 31 0.93 4.06 16.79
N PRO A 32 2.03 3.52 16.25
CA PRO A 32 3.36 4.13 16.39
C PRO A 32 3.37 5.57 15.86
N ASP A 33 4.42 6.35 16.11
CA ASP A 33 4.51 7.69 15.53
C ASP A 33 4.65 7.64 13.99
N GLU A 34 4.15 8.69 13.33
CA GLU A 34 4.08 8.76 11.86
C GLU A 34 5.45 8.58 11.19
N LYS A 35 6.52 9.12 11.80
CA LYS A 35 7.88 9.01 11.28
C LYS A 35 8.35 7.56 11.30
N THR A 36 8.17 6.86 12.42
CA THR A 36 8.53 5.45 12.55
C THR A 36 7.79 4.57 11.54
N ILE A 37 6.52 4.87 11.26
CA ILE A 37 5.74 4.16 10.24
C ILE A 37 6.32 4.42 8.85
N LEU A 38 6.58 5.67 8.47
CA LEU A 38 7.13 6.01 7.15
C LEU A 38 8.57 5.49 6.94
N GLU A 39 9.34 5.30 8.01
CA GLU A 39 10.65 4.64 7.92
C GLU A 39 10.53 3.18 7.45
N LYS A 40 9.44 2.50 7.84
CA LYS A 40 9.14 1.11 7.46
C LYS A 40 8.32 1.01 6.18
N TYR A 41 7.39 1.93 5.96
CA TYR A 41 6.47 1.97 4.83
C TYR A 41 6.55 3.34 4.13
N PRO A 42 7.61 3.62 3.36
CA PRO A 42 7.86 4.94 2.78
C PRO A 42 6.85 5.39 1.71
N ASN A 43 5.98 4.48 1.25
CA ASN A 43 4.94 4.78 0.26
C ASN A 43 3.53 4.79 0.87
N LEU A 44 3.41 4.66 2.20
CA LEU A 44 2.12 4.57 2.87
C LEU A 44 1.41 5.92 2.81
N MET A 45 0.17 5.88 2.34
CA MET A 45 -0.70 7.05 2.23
C MET A 45 -1.83 7.01 3.24
N ALA A 46 -2.29 5.81 3.63
CA ALA A 46 -3.40 5.67 4.55
C ALA A 46 -3.28 4.47 5.49
N ILE A 47 -3.86 4.62 6.68
CA ILE A 47 -4.13 3.53 7.63
C ILE A 47 -5.61 3.60 8.01
N ASP A 48 -6.27 2.46 8.01
CA ASP A 48 -7.65 2.34 8.46
C ASP A 48 -7.71 1.61 9.81
N VAL A 49 -8.17 2.30 10.85
CA VAL A 49 -8.35 1.81 12.22
C VAL A 49 -9.82 1.87 12.68
N GLU A 50 -10.79 1.99 11.77
CA GLU A 50 -12.22 1.94 12.12
C GLU A 50 -12.60 0.62 12.83
N GLY A 51 -13.59 0.66 13.72
CA GLY A 51 -14.04 -0.48 14.51
C GLY A 51 -13.14 -0.86 15.70
N ASN A 52 -12.13 -0.05 16.04
CA ASN A 52 -11.30 -0.24 17.24
C ASN A 52 -11.87 0.59 18.41
N GLU A 53 -12.81 0.03 19.18
CA GLU A 53 -13.60 0.74 20.20
C GLU A 53 -12.80 1.54 21.25
N ARG A 54 -11.57 1.12 21.55
CA ARG A 54 -10.69 1.74 22.57
C ARG A 54 -9.53 2.51 21.97
N PHE A 55 -9.62 2.88 20.70
CA PHE A 55 -8.57 3.64 20.03
C PHE A 55 -8.43 5.04 20.65
N ASP A 56 -7.19 5.45 20.91
CA ASP A 56 -6.86 6.75 21.47
C ASP A 56 -6.85 7.82 20.36
N CYS A 57 -7.96 8.52 20.23
CA CYS A 57 -8.13 9.58 19.24
C CYS A 57 -7.16 10.76 19.40
N ASP A 58 -6.68 11.03 20.62
CA ASP A 58 -5.73 12.12 20.86
C ASP A 58 -4.35 11.80 20.27
N SER A 59 -4.02 10.51 20.13
CA SER A 59 -2.77 10.05 19.50
C SER A 59 -2.67 10.44 18.01
N LEU A 60 -3.79 10.76 17.36
CA LEU A 60 -3.83 11.13 15.94
C LEU A 60 -3.35 12.55 15.64
N LYS A 61 -3.29 13.45 16.64
CA LYS A 61 -2.88 14.86 16.46
C LYS A 61 -1.47 15.02 15.89
N GLY A 62 -0.63 13.99 15.98
CA GLY A 62 0.72 13.96 15.43
C GLY A 62 0.83 13.61 13.95
N TYR A 63 -0.25 13.10 13.34
CA TYR A 63 -0.28 12.65 11.95
C TYR A 63 -0.53 13.82 11.01
N LYS A 64 0.24 13.90 9.92
CA LYS A 64 0.19 15.01 8.94
C LYS A 64 0.25 14.55 7.49
N ILE A 65 0.94 13.43 7.26
CA ILE A 65 1.26 12.88 5.94
C ILE A 65 0.36 11.68 5.64
N ILE A 66 0.25 10.75 6.60
CA ILE A 66 -0.56 9.54 6.46
C ILE A 66 -1.98 9.88 6.88
N LYS A 67 -2.95 9.61 5.99
CA LYS A 67 -4.38 9.73 6.30
C LYS A 67 -4.80 8.59 7.22
N VAL A 68 -5.57 8.87 8.27
CA VAL A 68 -6.02 7.85 9.22
C VAL A 68 -7.54 7.78 9.24
N TYR A 69 -8.11 6.69 8.74
CA TYR A 69 -9.54 6.42 8.84
C TYR A 69 -9.83 5.87 10.24
N SER A 70 -10.75 6.48 10.99
CA SER A 70 -11.06 6.11 12.37
C SER A 70 -12.46 6.56 12.77
N ASP A 71 -13.04 5.89 13.77
CA ASP A 71 -14.34 6.26 14.34
C ASP A 71 -14.28 7.52 15.23
N CYS A 72 -13.10 8.12 15.40
CA CYS A 72 -12.90 9.30 16.20
C CYS A 72 -13.75 10.49 15.68
N GLU A 73 -14.28 11.29 16.59
CA GLU A 73 -14.94 12.55 16.23
C GLU A 73 -13.88 13.63 15.99
N GLY A 74 -13.78 14.13 14.76
CA GLY A 74 -12.82 15.17 14.39
C GLY A 74 -13.15 15.80 13.04
N THR A 75 -12.79 17.08 12.89
CA THR A 75 -13.04 17.88 11.67
C THR A 75 -11.82 17.96 10.75
N GLU A 76 -10.71 17.27 11.06
CA GLU A 76 -9.49 17.35 10.27
C GLU A 76 -9.55 16.47 9.02
N SER A 77 -9.08 16.99 7.89
CA SER A 77 -9.01 16.33 6.57
C SER A 77 -8.26 14.98 6.55
N ILE A 78 -7.55 14.69 7.64
CA ILE A 78 -6.72 13.51 7.87
C ILE A 78 -7.57 12.36 8.44
N ILE A 79 -8.68 12.68 9.12
CA ILE A 79 -9.65 11.73 9.65
C ILE A 79 -10.85 11.71 8.72
N THR A 80 -10.99 10.64 7.95
CA THR A 80 -12.18 10.43 7.14
C THR A 80 -12.97 9.28 7.71
N ARG A 81 -14.20 9.57 8.12
CA ARG A 81 -15.26 8.56 8.26
C ARG A 81 -15.81 8.23 6.88
N ASP A 82 -16.08 6.96 6.62
CA ASP A 82 -16.87 6.48 5.48
C ASP A 82 -16.36 6.81 4.06
N GLN A 83 -15.18 7.42 3.90
CA GLN A 83 -14.54 7.50 2.59
C GLN A 83 -13.77 6.20 2.36
N ARG A 84 -14.20 5.40 1.38
CA ARG A 84 -13.36 4.32 0.86
C ARG A 84 -11.99 4.89 0.49
N LEU A 85 -10.95 4.13 0.80
CA LEU A 85 -9.63 4.28 0.19
C LEU A 85 -9.82 4.63 -1.29
N PRO A 86 -9.05 5.58 -1.87
CA PRO A 86 -9.20 5.91 -3.28
C PRO A 86 -9.23 4.61 -4.06
N ASP A 87 -10.37 4.35 -4.72
CA ASP A 87 -10.57 3.12 -5.46
C ASP A 87 -9.33 2.96 -6.34
N ILE A 88 -8.57 1.89 -6.11
CA ILE A 88 -7.37 1.53 -6.89
C ILE A 88 -7.76 1.27 -8.37
N GLU A 89 -9.04 1.44 -8.71
CA GLU A 89 -9.63 1.30 -10.04
C GLU A 89 -9.09 2.29 -11.06
N GLN A 90 -8.52 3.44 -10.67
CA GLN A 90 -7.99 4.39 -11.64
C GLN A 90 -6.46 4.40 -11.70
N PRO A 91 -5.86 4.02 -12.84
CA PRO A 91 -4.44 4.24 -13.07
C PRO A 91 -4.11 5.71 -12.84
N THR A 92 -3.01 5.97 -12.14
CA THR A 92 -2.50 7.34 -11.98
C THR A 92 -2.24 7.97 -13.35
N ASP A 93 -2.29 9.29 -13.46
CA ASP A 93 -2.04 9.98 -14.74
C ASP A 93 -0.68 9.61 -15.35
N MET A 94 0.32 9.35 -14.49
CA MET A 94 1.63 8.83 -14.90
C MET A 94 1.54 7.44 -15.55
N LEU A 95 0.71 6.55 -15.00
CA LEU A 95 0.49 5.22 -15.57
C LEU A 95 -0.31 5.29 -16.87
N LYS A 96 -1.30 6.20 -16.96
CA LYS A 96 -2.04 6.46 -18.21
C LYS A 96 -1.11 6.96 -19.31
N MET A 97 -0.30 8.00 -19.04
CA MET A 97 0.69 8.53 -19.97
C MET A 97 1.67 7.45 -20.45
N LYS A 98 2.25 6.67 -19.54
CA LYS A 98 3.16 5.58 -19.92
C LYS A 98 2.49 4.51 -20.80
N TYR A 99 1.20 4.24 -20.57
CA TYR A 99 0.45 3.26 -21.36
C TYR A 99 0.10 3.80 -22.75
N GLU A 100 -0.16 5.10 -22.87
CA GLU A 100 -0.41 5.80 -24.13
C GLU A 100 0.86 6.00 -24.96
N GLU A 101 1.99 6.31 -24.30
CA GLU A 101 3.31 6.47 -24.94
C GLU A 101 4.00 5.13 -25.24
N ILE A 102 3.48 4.02 -24.72
CA ILE A 102 4.05 2.70 -24.99
C ILE A 102 3.85 2.33 -26.46
N ASP A 103 4.96 1.99 -27.12
CA ASP A 103 4.95 1.36 -28.43
C ASP A 103 4.55 -0.11 -28.28
N LYS A 104 3.25 -0.38 -28.41
CA LYS A 104 2.66 -1.72 -28.23
C LYS A 104 3.20 -2.72 -29.25
N GLU A 105 3.48 -2.27 -30.48
CA GLU A 105 4.01 -3.13 -31.54
C GLU A 105 5.42 -3.57 -31.22
N LYS A 106 6.26 -2.64 -30.75
CA LYS A 106 7.61 -2.95 -30.28
C LYS A 106 7.59 -3.92 -29.10
N VAL A 107 6.72 -3.69 -28.10
CA VAL A 107 6.61 -4.58 -26.94
C VAL A 107 6.21 -6.00 -27.35
N ILE A 108 5.22 -6.15 -28.25
CA ILE A 108 4.80 -7.46 -28.75
C ILE A 108 5.96 -8.15 -29.48
N LYS A 109 6.68 -7.41 -30.32
CA LYS A 109 7.84 -7.94 -31.03
C LYS A 109 8.96 -8.38 -30.07
N ASP A 110 9.29 -7.57 -29.08
CA ASP A 110 10.32 -7.88 -28.09
C ASP A 110 9.97 -9.17 -27.31
N VAL A 111 8.70 -9.38 -26.96
CA VAL A 111 8.21 -10.61 -26.32
C VAL A 111 8.34 -11.81 -27.26
N GLN A 112 7.93 -11.68 -28.51
CA GLN A 112 8.06 -12.76 -29.50
C GLN A 112 9.53 -13.14 -29.71
N ASP A 113 10.40 -12.16 -29.90
CA ASP A 113 11.84 -12.37 -30.10
C ASP A 113 12.47 -13.05 -28.87
N PHE A 114 12.06 -12.66 -27.66
CA PHE A 114 12.48 -13.33 -26.43
C PHE A 114 12.14 -14.83 -26.46
N PHE A 115 10.90 -15.20 -26.73
CA PHE A 115 10.50 -16.61 -26.76
C PHE A 115 11.19 -17.41 -27.87
N VAL A 116 11.36 -16.81 -29.06
CA VAL A 116 12.14 -17.44 -30.15
C VAL A 116 13.57 -17.72 -29.72
N ASN A 117 14.21 -16.77 -29.02
CA ASN A 117 15.57 -16.94 -28.52
C ASN A 117 15.68 -18.00 -27.42
N ILE A 118 14.68 -18.11 -26.53
CA ILE A 118 14.62 -19.18 -25.53
C ILE A 118 14.52 -20.55 -26.21
N VAL A 119 13.63 -20.72 -27.19
CA VAL A 119 13.47 -21.99 -27.93
C VAL A 119 14.77 -22.39 -28.62
N LYS A 120 15.39 -21.47 -29.37
CA LYS A 120 16.69 -21.70 -30.01
C LYS A 120 17.74 -22.15 -29.00
N LYS A 121 17.79 -21.50 -27.83
CA LYS A 121 18.79 -21.84 -26.81
C LYS A 121 18.57 -23.22 -26.21
N VAL A 122 17.31 -23.61 -25.99
CA VAL A 122 16.95 -24.96 -25.52
C VAL A 122 17.34 -26.01 -26.56
N ASP A 123 17.11 -25.75 -27.85
CA ASP A 123 17.47 -26.68 -28.91
C ASP A 123 18.99 -26.85 -29.05
N GLU A 124 19.77 -25.77 -28.95
CA GLU A 124 21.24 -25.82 -28.92
C GLU A 124 21.76 -26.70 -27.77
N LEU A 125 21.17 -26.58 -26.58
CA LEU A 125 21.56 -27.35 -25.40
C LEU A 125 21.16 -28.82 -25.47
N ARG A 126 20.14 -29.17 -26.29
CA ARG A 126 19.72 -30.56 -26.51
C ARG A 126 20.56 -31.31 -27.53
N GLN A 127 21.32 -30.59 -28.36
CA GLN A 127 22.20 -31.17 -29.38
C GLN A 127 23.66 -31.35 -28.90
N GLN A 128 23.94 -31.02 -27.63
CA GLN A 128 25.20 -31.29 -26.94
C GLN A 128 25.06 -32.52 -26.04
#